data_AF-R2XV99-F1
#
_entry.id   AF-R2XV99-F1
#
_cell.length_a   1.000
_cell.length_b   1.000
_cell.length_c   1.000
_cell.angle_alpha   90.00
_cell.angle_beta   90.00
_cell.angle_gamma   90.00
#
_symmetry.space_group_name_H-M   'P 1'
#
loop_
_entity.id
_entity.type
_entity.pdbx_description
1 polymer ?
#
loop_
_entity_poly.entity_id
_entity_poly.type
_entity_poly.pdbx_seq_one_letter_code
_entity_poly.pdbx_strand_id
1 'polypeptide(L)'
;MNKKTIGWVVLGLVVLGAVGFASYHIYQEKVIQSENETKKTLNARLTNLYEDQKSGYFKADISASAFDDLATEVKNQRGESRTLEDIDQAKKNFDIQTELNALFEKSVLNGLDLSAHPVLKKPDGEQISKIKEQLDQSSAKEKDWGQDISMLLGIAENQSKDFSSAENDVTTLVNKGSSLSLSDYLAGIKTLAVLPDGKFKQQLLDKLTPVKNQLANENASFASQIQQSDASMAAAEKSYQERQAKALADRTKELNELKKTLAEKQSTYDSYKDILDSISDSRKDDSSRKKSEEDSRSRESDTSRSSGSSSSSSSSSSSSSSEQRQPEDD
;
A
#
# COMPACT_ATOMS: atom_id res chain seq x y z
N MET A 1 -104.14 37.62 -36.26
CA MET A 1 -103.30 36.86 -35.31
C MET A 1 -103.48 37.45 -33.92
N ASN A 2 -103.82 36.62 -32.93
CA ASN A 2 -104.36 37.06 -31.64
C ASN A 2 -103.26 37.41 -30.62
N LYS A 3 -103.45 38.50 -29.88
CA LYS A 3 -102.55 39.02 -28.83
C LYS A 3 -102.22 38.03 -27.69
N LYS A 4 -102.94 36.91 -27.59
CA LYS A 4 -102.70 35.84 -26.59
C LYS A 4 -101.54 34.90 -26.97
N THR A 5 -101.22 34.77 -28.26
CA THR A 5 -100.17 33.83 -28.73
C THR A 5 -98.76 34.41 -28.58
N ILE A 6 -98.63 35.75 -28.61
CA ILE A 6 -97.36 36.47 -28.42
C ILE A 6 -96.89 36.45 -26.95
N GLY A 7 -97.84 36.51 -25.99
CA GLY A 7 -97.51 36.46 -24.56
C GLY A 7 -96.91 35.12 -24.10
N TRP A 8 -97.31 34.01 -24.72
CA TRP A 8 -96.78 32.67 -24.38
C TRP A 8 -95.42 32.38 -25.01
N VAL A 9 -95.14 32.92 -26.21
CA VAL A 9 -93.85 32.75 -26.89
C VAL A 9 -92.74 33.57 -26.19
N VAL A 10 -93.07 34.77 -25.71
CA VAL A 10 -92.11 35.61 -24.97
C VAL A 10 -91.84 35.05 -23.56
N LEU A 11 -92.85 34.48 -22.89
CA LEU A 11 -92.64 33.82 -21.58
C LEU A 11 -91.83 32.52 -21.72
N GLY A 12 -92.02 31.76 -22.81
CA GLY A 12 -91.23 30.54 -23.10
C GLY A 12 -89.75 30.81 -23.40
N LEU A 13 -89.41 31.92 -24.06
CA LEU A 13 -88.04 32.32 -24.38
C LEU A 13 -87.27 32.83 -23.14
N VAL A 14 -87.95 33.50 -22.21
CA VAL A 14 -87.35 33.98 -20.96
C VAL A 14 -87.10 32.84 -19.97
N VAL A 15 -87.96 31.82 -19.92
CA VAL A 15 -87.77 30.64 -19.05
C VAL A 15 -86.67 29.71 -19.57
N LEU A 16 -86.52 29.52 -20.89
CA LEU A 16 -85.41 28.77 -21.49
C LEU A 16 -84.05 29.50 -21.37
N GLY A 17 -84.03 30.84 -21.47
CA GLY A 17 -82.82 31.64 -21.28
C GLY A 17 -82.29 31.61 -19.84
N ALA A 18 -83.17 31.63 -18.84
CA ALA A 18 -82.78 31.60 -17.42
C ALA A 18 -82.34 30.20 -16.93
N VAL A 19 -82.96 29.12 -17.44
CA VAL A 19 -82.57 27.74 -17.10
C VAL A 19 -81.25 27.36 -17.81
N GLY A 20 -81.01 27.85 -19.02
CA GLY A 20 -79.75 27.65 -19.76
C GLY A 20 -78.54 28.37 -19.15
N PHE A 21 -78.69 29.59 -18.63
CA PHE A 21 -77.59 30.33 -17.99
C PHE A 21 -77.25 29.83 -16.59
N ALA A 22 -78.23 29.40 -15.79
CA ALA A 22 -77.97 28.80 -14.47
C ALA A 22 -77.31 27.41 -14.59
N SER A 23 -77.75 26.58 -15.55
CA SER A 23 -77.11 25.30 -15.81
C SER A 23 -75.74 25.45 -16.49
N TYR A 24 -75.50 26.46 -17.32
CA TYR A 24 -74.17 26.77 -17.87
C TYR A 24 -73.18 27.29 -16.81
N HIS A 25 -73.63 28.08 -15.83
CA HIS A 25 -72.81 28.50 -14.68
C HIS A 25 -72.50 27.34 -13.72
N ILE A 26 -73.48 26.47 -13.42
CA ILE A 26 -73.24 25.26 -12.62
C ILE A 26 -72.37 24.25 -13.38
N TYR A 27 -72.47 24.18 -14.71
CA TYR A 27 -71.58 23.36 -15.54
C TYR A 27 -70.17 23.94 -15.61
N GLN A 28 -70.01 25.27 -15.74
CA GLN A 28 -68.72 25.95 -15.63
C GLN A 28 -68.12 25.79 -14.23
N GLU A 29 -68.89 25.98 -13.15
CA GLU A 29 -68.41 25.74 -11.78
C GLU A 29 -68.05 24.29 -11.52
N LYS A 30 -68.83 23.32 -12.04
CA LYS A 30 -68.50 21.89 -11.96
C LYS A 30 -67.31 21.50 -12.82
N VAL A 31 -67.16 22.07 -14.02
CA VAL A 31 -66.00 21.86 -14.89
C VAL A 31 -64.75 22.46 -14.25
N ILE A 32 -64.82 23.70 -13.74
CA ILE A 32 -63.72 24.38 -13.03
C ILE A 32 -63.39 23.68 -11.71
N GLN A 33 -64.39 23.21 -10.93
CA GLN A 33 -64.15 22.39 -9.73
C GLN A 33 -63.52 21.06 -10.10
N SER A 34 -64.04 20.37 -11.13
CA SER A 34 -63.46 19.10 -11.58
C SER A 34 -62.04 19.29 -12.10
N GLU A 35 -61.75 20.34 -12.86
CA GLU A 35 -60.40 20.67 -13.33
C GLU A 35 -59.47 21.01 -12.16
N ASN A 36 -59.94 21.78 -11.17
CA ASN A 36 -59.15 22.10 -9.98
C ASN A 36 -58.89 20.88 -9.08
N GLU A 37 -59.87 19.99 -8.92
CA GLU A 37 -59.71 18.73 -8.19
C GLU A 37 -58.75 17.79 -8.94
N THR A 38 -58.89 17.67 -10.26
CA THR A 38 -58.02 16.88 -11.12
C THR A 38 -56.58 17.40 -11.08
N LYS A 39 -56.40 18.73 -11.13
CA LYS A 39 -55.09 19.39 -10.94
C LYS A 39 -54.51 19.11 -9.55
N LYS A 40 -55.33 19.16 -8.50
CA LYS A 40 -54.89 18.88 -7.13
C LYS A 40 -54.46 17.43 -6.96
N THR A 41 -55.19 16.47 -7.54
CA THR A 41 -54.82 15.05 -7.51
C THR A 41 -53.56 14.75 -8.33
N LEU A 42 -53.41 15.37 -9.50
CA LEU A 42 -52.22 15.23 -10.34
C LEU A 42 -50.97 15.80 -9.65
N ASN A 43 -51.10 16.99 -9.06
CA ASN A 43 -50.00 17.62 -8.34
C ASN A 43 -49.63 16.82 -7.07
N ALA A 44 -50.62 16.29 -6.35
CA ALA A 44 -50.39 15.39 -5.23
C ALA A 44 -49.67 14.09 -5.65
N ARG A 45 -50.01 13.52 -6.82
CA ARG A 45 -49.31 12.34 -7.36
C ARG A 45 -47.88 12.67 -7.79
N LEU A 46 -47.65 13.84 -8.39
CA LEU A 46 -46.29 14.31 -8.70
C LEU A 46 -45.45 14.49 -7.44
N THR A 47 -45.99 15.15 -6.41
CA THR A 47 -45.30 15.30 -5.12
C THR A 47 -45.05 13.94 -4.45
N ASN A 48 -45.93 12.95 -4.66
CA ASN A 48 -45.75 11.60 -4.12
C ASN A 48 -44.57 10.84 -4.75
N LEU A 49 -44.00 11.32 -5.86
CA LEU A 49 -42.77 10.76 -6.43
C LEU A 49 -41.51 11.24 -5.69
N TYR A 50 -41.65 12.30 -4.88
CA TYR A 50 -40.56 12.91 -4.14
C TYR A 50 -40.65 12.58 -2.66
N GLU A 51 -39.49 12.39 -2.06
CA GLU A 51 -39.35 12.46 -0.60
C GLU A 51 -39.34 13.94 -0.18
N ASP A 52 -38.60 14.78 -0.92
CA ASP A 52 -38.68 16.24 -0.84
C ASP A 52 -38.57 16.87 -2.23
N GLN A 53 -39.68 17.41 -2.72
CA GLN A 53 -39.76 18.06 -4.04
C GLN A 53 -38.96 19.38 -4.10
N LYS A 54 -38.84 20.09 -2.98
CA LYS A 54 -38.13 21.39 -2.93
C LYS A 54 -36.65 21.17 -3.13
N SER A 55 -36.07 20.27 -2.34
CA SER A 55 -34.66 19.88 -2.44
C SER A 55 -34.38 18.90 -3.59
N GLY A 56 -35.43 18.30 -4.18
CA GLY A 56 -35.34 17.50 -5.41
C GLY A 56 -35.11 16.00 -5.20
N TYR A 57 -35.20 15.51 -3.96
CA TYR A 57 -34.97 14.10 -3.63
C TYR A 57 -36.19 13.24 -3.94
N PHE A 58 -35.97 12.17 -4.69
CA PHE A 58 -36.98 11.16 -5.02
C PHE A 58 -37.20 10.19 -3.87
N LYS A 59 -38.36 9.54 -3.82
CA LYS A 59 -38.59 8.46 -2.84
C LYS A 59 -37.69 7.27 -3.09
N ALA A 60 -37.39 6.53 -2.02
CA ALA A 60 -36.46 5.41 -2.05
C ALA A 60 -36.97 4.17 -2.83
N ASP A 61 -38.28 4.04 -2.96
CA ASP A 61 -39.01 2.90 -3.51
C ASP A 61 -39.70 3.21 -4.85
N ILE A 62 -39.31 4.33 -5.48
CA ILE A 62 -39.84 4.73 -6.78
C ILE A 62 -39.18 3.97 -7.94
N SER A 63 -39.95 3.72 -8.99
CA SER A 63 -39.47 3.16 -10.25
C SER A 63 -39.61 4.16 -11.40
N ALA A 64 -38.83 3.98 -12.46
CA ALA A 64 -38.94 4.77 -13.69
C ALA A 64 -40.36 4.71 -14.30
N SER A 65 -41.07 3.58 -14.13
CA SER A 65 -42.45 3.41 -14.61
C SER A 65 -43.45 4.33 -13.92
N ALA A 66 -43.20 4.75 -12.67
CA ALA A 66 -44.09 5.66 -11.96
C ALA A 66 -44.21 7.03 -12.66
N PHE A 67 -43.15 7.48 -13.35
CA PHE A 67 -43.17 8.69 -14.16
C PHE A 67 -43.96 8.50 -15.46
N ASP A 68 -43.83 7.34 -16.10
CA ASP A 68 -44.57 7.00 -17.33
C ASP A 68 -46.08 6.85 -17.08
N ASP A 69 -46.44 6.23 -15.96
CA ASP A 69 -47.83 6.09 -15.51
C ASP A 69 -48.45 7.47 -15.24
N LEU A 70 -47.72 8.34 -14.53
CA LEU A 70 -48.16 9.72 -14.25
C LEU A 70 -48.30 10.54 -15.54
N ALA A 71 -47.34 10.45 -16.47
CA ALA A 71 -47.41 11.13 -17.76
C ALA A 71 -48.62 10.66 -18.59
N THR A 72 -48.93 9.36 -18.56
CA THR A 72 -50.09 8.78 -19.25
C THR A 72 -51.40 9.26 -18.63
N GLU A 73 -51.48 9.31 -17.30
CA GLU A 73 -52.64 9.83 -16.58
C GLU A 73 -52.90 11.31 -16.91
N VAL A 74 -51.86 12.14 -16.92
CA VAL A 74 -51.94 13.56 -17.31
C VAL A 74 -52.43 13.71 -18.75
N LYS A 75 -51.91 12.92 -19.70
CA LYS A 75 -52.38 12.94 -21.09
C LYS A 75 -53.86 12.57 -21.21
N ASN A 76 -54.30 11.52 -20.50
CA ASN A 76 -55.68 11.05 -20.53
C ASN A 76 -56.66 12.08 -19.93
N GLN A 77 -56.20 12.89 -18.98
CA GLN A 77 -56.98 13.94 -18.33
C GLN A 77 -56.91 15.29 -19.06
N ARG A 78 -56.34 15.35 -20.28
CA ARG A 78 -56.07 16.60 -21.02
C ARG A 78 -55.28 17.62 -20.19
N GLY A 79 -54.34 17.14 -19.38
CA GLY A 79 -53.49 17.97 -18.55
C GLY A 79 -52.62 18.92 -19.39
N GLU A 80 -52.10 19.95 -18.72
CA GLU A 80 -51.34 21.02 -19.36
C GLU A 80 -49.98 20.50 -19.88
N SER A 81 -49.55 20.99 -21.05
CA SER A 81 -48.26 20.62 -21.65
C SER A 81 -47.09 20.86 -20.69
N ARG A 82 -47.19 21.90 -19.85
CA ARG A 82 -46.17 22.22 -18.85
C ARG A 82 -46.03 21.16 -17.76
N THR A 83 -47.15 20.56 -17.31
CA THR A 83 -47.10 19.45 -16.34
C THR A 83 -46.42 18.21 -16.95
N LEU A 84 -46.63 17.95 -18.24
CA LEU A 84 -45.94 16.87 -18.95
C LEU A 84 -44.44 17.12 -19.08
N GLU A 85 -44.03 18.37 -19.34
CA GLU A 85 -42.63 18.78 -19.36
C GLU A 85 -41.97 18.61 -17.98
N ASP A 86 -42.66 19.00 -16.90
CA ASP A 86 -42.16 18.83 -15.53
C ASP A 86 -41.95 17.36 -15.17
N ILE A 87 -42.85 16.46 -15.61
CA ILE A 87 -42.73 15.00 -15.41
C ILE A 87 -41.55 14.44 -16.22
N ASP A 88 -41.37 14.88 -17.47
CA ASP A 88 -40.25 14.44 -18.32
C ASP A 88 -38.90 14.86 -17.72
N GLN A 89 -38.81 16.09 -17.19
CA GLN A 89 -37.62 16.57 -16.47
C GLN A 89 -37.37 15.80 -15.18
N ALA A 90 -38.42 15.52 -14.40
CA ALA A 90 -38.33 14.70 -13.21
C ALA A 90 -37.82 13.29 -13.51
N LYS A 91 -38.30 12.68 -14.60
CA LYS A 91 -37.84 11.36 -15.07
C LYS A 91 -36.36 11.40 -15.44
N LYS A 92 -35.92 12.39 -16.22
CA LYS A 92 -34.50 12.57 -16.59
C LYS A 92 -33.60 12.69 -15.36
N ASN A 93 -34.03 13.43 -14.34
CA ASN A 93 -33.30 13.56 -13.09
C ASN A 93 -33.23 12.23 -12.33
N PHE A 94 -34.34 11.48 -12.28
CA PHE A 94 -34.35 10.15 -11.68
C PHE A 94 -33.43 9.17 -12.43
N ASP A 95 -33.38 9.25 -13.76
CA ASP A 95 -32.48 8.45 -14.59
C ASP A 95 -31.02 8.78 -14.29
N ILE A 96 -30.66 10.07 -14.13
CA ILE A 96 -29.32 10.51 -13.69
C ILE A 96 -28.94 9.86 -12.35
N GLN A 97 -29.84 9.88 -11.35
CA GLN A 97 -29.58 9.25 -10.06
C GLN A 97 -29.43 7.73 -10.18
N THR A 98 -30.21 7.09 -11.06
CA THR A 98 -30.12 5.65 -11.32
C THR A 98 -28.80 5.28 -11.98
N GLU A 99 -28.37 6.03 -12.99
CA GLU A 99 -27.08 5.87 -13.64
C GLU A 99 -25.92 6.10 -12.66
N LEU A 100 -26.02 7.12 -11.79
CA LEU A 100 -25.05 7.36 -10.72
C LEU A 100 -24.96 6.16 -9.78
N ASN A 101 -26.09 5.70 -9.22
CA ASN A 101 -26.12 4.57 -8.30
C ASN A 101 -25.55 3.30 -8.93
N ALA A 102 -25.71 3.13 -10.24
CA ALA A 102 -25.16 1.99 -10.97
C ALA A 102 -23.62 1.97 -11.02
N LEU A 103 -22.94 3.12 -10.91
CA LEU A 103 -21.47 3.20 -10.85
C LEU A 103 -20.88 2.54 -9.60
N PHE A 104 -21.62 2.61 -8.48
CA PHE A 104 -21.14 2.20 -7.17
C PHE A 104 -21.57 0.77 -6.82
N GLU A 105 -20.87 0.15 -5.88
CA GLU A 105 -21.18 -1.20 -5.40
C GLU A 105 -22.53 -1.29 -4.69
N LYS A 106 -22.93 -0.19 -4.06
CA LYS A 106 -24.22 0.02 -3.39
C LYS A 106 -24.81 1.34 -3.86
N SER A 107 -26.13 1.48 -3.83
CA SER A 107 -26.79 2.77 -4.08
C SER A 107 -26.23 3.82 -3.12
N VAL A 108 -25.82 4.95 -3.66
CA VAL A 108 -25.16 6.04 -2.94
C VAL A 108 -26.12 7.17 -2.60
N LEU A 109 -27.23 7.27 -3.32
CA LEU A 109 -28.32 8.18 -3.03
C LEU A 109 -29.66 7.45 -3.20
N ASN A 110 -30.42 7.33 -2.11
CA ASN A 110 -31.74 6.71 -2.13
C ASN A 110 -32.68 7.39 -1.13
N GLY A 111 -33.76 8.03 -1.59
CA GLY A 111 -34.49 8.92 -0.70
C GLY A 111 -33.63 10.13 -0.31
N LEU A 112 -33.61 10.41 1.00
CA LEU A 112 -32.70 11.36 1.65
C LEU A 112 -31.43 10.70 2.18
N ASP A 113 -31.28 9.37 2.01
CA ASP A 113 -30.10 8.65 2.49
C ASP A 113 -28.94 8.80 1.50
N LEU A 114 -27.84 9.34 2.01
CA LEU A 114 -26.62 9.62 1.28
C LEU A 114 -25.50 8.76 1.87
N SER A 115 -24.87 7.94 1.04
CA SER A 115 -23.82 7.03 1.49
C SER A 115 -22.61 7.79 2.01
N ALA A 116 -22.20 7.47 3.24
CA ALA A 116 -20.99 8.02 3.86
C ALA A 116 -19.69 7.50 3.23
N HIS A 117 -19.73 6.30 2.64
CA HIS A 117 -18.56 5.62 2.07
C HIS A 117 -18.91 5.03 0.70
N PRO A 118 -19.10 5.87 -0.32
CA PRO A 118 -19.36 5.42 -1.68
C PRO A 118 -18.11 4.70 -2.25
N VAL A 119 -18.29 3.53 -2.84
CA VAL A 119 -17.21 2.73 -3.43
C VAL A 119 -17.56 2.35 -4.86
N LEU A 120 -16.74 2.78 -5.83
CA LEU A 120 -16.92 2.46 -7.24
C LEU A 120 -16.73 0.98 -7.52
N LYS A 121 -17.47 0.45 -8.51
CA LYS A 121 -17.30 -0.93 -8.97
C LYS A 121 -16.00 -1.17 -9.73
N LYS A 122 -15.59 -0.20 -10.55
CA LYS A 122 -14.46 -0.28 -11.50
C LYS A 122 -14.13 1.14 -12.01
N PRO A 123 -12.94 1.40 -12.56
CA PRO A 123 -12.65 2.67 -13.23
C PRO A 123 -13.59 2.86 -14.44
N ASP A 124 -14.28 4.00 -14.52
CA ASP A 124 -15.27 4.30 -15.56
C ASP A 124 -15.40 5.80 -15.82
N GLY A 125 -14.30 6.44 -16.21
CA GLY A 125 -14.23 7.88 -16.43
C GLY A 125 -15.17 8.40 -17.54
N GLU A 126 -15.49 7.57 -18.54
CA GLU A 126 -16.40 7.91 -19.63
C GLU A 126 -17.84 8.03 -19.13
N GLN A 127 -18.35 7.01 -18.43
CA GLN A 127 -19.71 7.05 -17.89
C GLN A 127 -19.85 8.14 -16.82
N ILE A 128 -18.83 8.36 -15.97
CA ILE A 128 -18.83 9.48 -15.00
C ILE A 128 -18.97 10.82 -15.73
N SER A 129 -18.20 11.04 -16.80
CA SER A 129 -18.24 12.29 -17.58
C SER A 129 -19.60 12.49 -18.25
N LYS A 130 -20.19 11.41 -18.78
CA LYS A 130 -21.53 11.45 -19.38
C LYS A 130 -22.59 11.86 -18.36
N ILE A 131 -22.57 11.29 -17.15
CA ILE A 131 -23.55 11.64 -16.10
C ILE A 131 -23.35 13.10 -15.65
N LYS A 132 -22.11 13.60 -15.58
CA LYS A 132 -21.85 15.03 -15.31
C LYS A 132 -22.47 15.93 -16.37
N GLU A 133 -22.30 15.62 -17.65
CA GLU A 133 -22.89 16.40 -18.73
C GLU A 133 -24.43 16.37 -18.68
N GLN A 134 -25.04 15.22 -18.37
CA GLN A 134 -26.48 15.11 -18.16
C GLN A 134 -26.95 15.94 -16.96
N LEU A 135 -26.19 15.96 -15.86
CA LEU A 135 -26.47 16.78 -14.68
C LEU A 135 -26.37 18.28 -15.01
N ASP A 136 -25.40 18.71 -15.81
CA ASP A 136 -25.23 20.12 -16.19
C ASP A 136 -26.43 20.67 -16.98
N GLN A 137 -27.13 19.78 -17.70
CA GLN A 137 -28.36 20.05 -18.45
C GLN A 137 -29.63 19.90 -17.59
N SER A 138 -29.52 19.37 -16.38
CA SER A 138 -30.66 19.17 -15.48
C SER A 138 -31.20 20.50 -14.94
N SER A 139 -32.53 20.60 -14.90
CA SER A 139 -33.23 21.71 -14.23
C SER A 139 -33.08 21.70 -12.71
N ALA A 140 -32.65 20.58 -12.12
CA ALA A 140 -32.50 20.39 -10.68
C ALA A 140 -31.05 20.47 -10.19
N LYS A 141 -30.09 20.80 -11.07
CA LYS A 141 -28.66 20.82 -10.73
C LYS A 141 -28.29 21.75 -9.57
N GLU A 142 -29.02 22.87 -9.43
CA GLU A 142 -28.77 23.88 -8.39
C GLU A 142 -29.48 23.55 -7.07
N LYS A 143 -30.32 22.50 -7.04
CA LYS A 143 -30.95 22.02 -5.80
C LYS A 143 -29.99 21.17 -4.99
N ASP A 144 -30.29 20.93 -3.71
CA ASP A 144 -29.50 20.07 -2.82
C ASP A 144 -29.24 18.68 -3.45
N TRP A 145 -30.27 18.08 -4.07
CA TRP A 145 -30.11 16.85 -4.85
C TRP A 145 -29.01 16.95 -5.91
N GLY A 146 -29.02 18.01 -6.72
CA GLY A 146 -28.04 18.20 -7.79
C GLY A 146 -26.62 18.42 -7.26
N GLN A 147 -26.50 19.14 -6.14
CA GLN A 147 -25.23 19.34 -5.44
C GLN A 147 -24.67 18.02 -4.89
N ASP A 148 -25.52 17.18 -4.31
CA ASP A 148 -25.13 15.85 -3.80
C ASP A 148 -24.72 14.90 -4.94
N ILE A 149 -25.47 14.87 -6.05
CA ILE A 149 -25.08 14.11 -7.25
C ILE A 149 -23.71 14.59 -7.76
N SER A 150 -23.49 15.90 -7.82
CA SER A 150 -22.20 16.48 -8.24
C SER A 150 -21.06 16.09 -7.31
N MET A 151 -21.27 16.13 -5.99
CA MET A 151 -20.31 15.69 -4.98
C MET A 151 -19.96 14.21 -5.17
N LEU A 152 -20.97 13.34 -5.31
CA LEU A 152 -20.79 11.91 -5.53
C LEU A 152 -20.04 11.62 -6.84
N LEU A 153 -20.32 12.36 -7.91
CA LEU A 153 -19.57 12.28 -9.17
C LEU A 153 -18.12 12.73 -9.02
N GLY A 154 -17.85 13.72 -8.16
CA GLY A 154 -16.49 14.13 -7.80
C GLY A 154 -15.72 13.03 -7.08
N ILE A 155 -16.36 12.36 -6.12
CA ILE A 155 -15.78 11.18 -5.45
C ILE A 155 -15.54 10.06 -6.48
N ALA A 156 -16.51 9.82 -7.35
CA ALA A 156 -16.42 8.81 -8.40
C ALA A 156 -15.22 9.06 -9.32
N GLU A 157 -15.04 10.30 -9.77
CA GLU A 157 -13.93 10.68 -10.64
C GLU A 157 -12.57 10.45 -9.98
N ASN A 158 -12.42 10.84 -8.71
CA ASN A 158 -11.17 10.64 -7.97
C ASN A 158 -10.88 9.15 -7.79
N GLN A 159 -11.85 8.37 -7.32
CA GLN A 159 -11.70 6.92 -7.20
C GLN A 159 -11.38 6.26 -8.54
N SER A 160 -11.99 6.70 -9.65
CA SER A 160 -11.69 6.16 -10.97
C SER A 160 -10.24 6.40 -11.38
N LYS A 161 -9.68 7.59 -11.08
CA LYS A 161 -8.27 7.90 -11.37
C LYS A 161 -7.33 7.03 -10.54
N ASP A 162 -7.61 6.91 -9.24
CA ASP A 162 -6.82 6.09 -8.32
C ASP A 162 -6.87 4.60 -8.72
N PHE A 163 -8.06 4.11 -9.12
CA PHE A 163 -8.26 2.75 -9.60
C PHE A 163 -7.47 2.48 -10.88
N SER A 164 -7.51 3.39 -11.86
CA SER A 164 -6.72 3.26 -13.08
C SER A 164 -5.21 3.29 -12.81
N SER A 165 -4.75 4.16 -11.89
CA SER A 165 -3.34 4.20 -11.50
C SER A 165 -2.90 2.89 -10.85
N ALA A 166 -3.67 2.40 -9.88
CA ALA A 166 -3.36 1.16 -9.19
C ALA A 166 -3.41 -0.05 -10.12
N GLU A 167 -4.36 -0.11 -11.06
CA GLU A 167 -4.39 -1.20 -12.05
C GLU A 167 -3.16 -1.18 -12.96
N ASN A 168 -2.70 0.01 -13.38
CA ASN A 168 -1.47 0.15 -14.15
C ASN A 168 -0.23 -0.28 -13.35
N ASP A 169 -0.15 0.07 -12.07
CA ASP A 169 0.94 -0.35 -11.19
C ASP A 169 0.96 -1.88 -11.01
N VAL A 170 -0.19 -2.49 -10.71
CA VAL A 170 -0.32 -3.95 -10.60
C VAL A 170 0.10 -4.63 -11.90
N THR A 171 -0.39 -4.13 -13.03
CA THR A 171 -0.06 -4.68 -14.35
C THR A 171 1.44 -4.57 -14.62
N THR A 172 2.06 -3.45 -14.27
CA THR A 172 3.51 -3.25 -14.39
C THR A 172 4.29 -4.23 -13.51
N LEU A 173 3.88 -4.41 -12.25
CA LEU A 173 4.52 -5.36 -11.34
C LEU A 173 4.43 -6.80 -11.83
N VAL A 174 3.24 -7.22 -12.30
CA VAL A 174 3.03 -8.55 -12.87
C VAL A 174 3.92 -8.75 -14.10
N ASN A 175 4.04 -7.74 -14.96
CA ASN A 175 4.83 -7.83 -16.20
C ASN A 175 6.35 -7.76 -15.99
N LYS A 176 6.84 -7.29 -14.83
CA LYS A 176 8.29 -7.24 -14.53
C LYS A 176 8.93 -8.62 -14.42
N GLY A 177 8.16 -9.66 -14.07
CA GLY A 177 8.69 -11.02 -13.94
C GLY A 177 9.95 -11.08 -13.07
N SER A 178 11.03 -11.69 -13.57
CA SER A 178 12.31 -11.84 -12.85
C SER A 178 13.11 -10.55 -12.64
N SER A 179 12.69 -9.42 -13.21
CA SER A 179 13.32 -8.10 -12.98
C SER A 179 12.69 -7.34 -11.81
N LEU A 180 11.74 -7.96 -11.13
CA LEU A 180 10.98 -7.37 -10.04
C LEU A 180 11.82 -7.26 -8.76
N SER A 181 11.91 -6.06 -8.18
CA SER A 181 12.56 -5.82 -6.89
C SER A 181 11.56 -5.67 -5.75
N LEU A 182 12.02 -5.83 -4.51
CA LEU A 182 11.21 -5.52 -3.32
C LEU A 182 10.76 -4.05 -3.31
N SER A 183 11.63 -3.12 -3.73
CA SER A 183 11.28 -1.70 -3.87
C SER A 183 10.15 -1.46 -4.85
N ASP A 184 10.14 -2.17 -5.98
CA ASP A 184 9.04 -2.08 -6.95
C ASP A 184 7.74 -2.55 -6.34
N TYR A 185 7.77 -3.72 -5.67
CA TYR A 185 6.60 -4.30 -5.02
C TYR A 185 6.01 -3.35 -3.96
N LEU A 186 6.85 -2.78 -3.09
CA LEU A 186 6.41 -1.84 -2.06
C LEU A 186 5.83 -0.54 -2.65
N ALA A 187 6.43 -0.03 -3.73
CA ALA A 187 5.92 1.15 -4.43
C ALA A 187 4.52 0.91 -4.99
N GLY A 188 4.29 -0.25 -5.64
CA GLY A 188 2.97 -0.58 -6.18
C GLY A 188 1.94 -0.91 -5.10
N ILE A 189 2.30 -1.59 -4.00
CA ILE A 189 1.33 -1.83 -2.91
C ILE A 189 0.86 -0.51 -2.27
N LYS A 190 1.73 0.50 -2.19
CA LYS A 190 1.36 1.79 -1.61
C LYS A 190 0.16 2.41 -2.32
N THR A 191 0.06 2.29 -3.64
CA THR A 191 -1.08 2.81 -4.40
C THR A 191 -2.36 2.00 -4.15
N LEU A 192 -2.26 0.67 -3.97
CA LEU A 192 -3.39 -0.17 -3.56
C LEU A 192 -3.87 0.13 -2.13
N ALA A 193 -2.95 0.48 -1.22
CA ALA A 193 -3.27 0.69 0.19
C ALA A 193 -4.24 1.87 0.40
N VAL A 194 -4.14 2.90 -0.45
CA VAL A 194 -4.98 4.11 -0.40
C VAL A 194 -6.37 3.88 -1.01
N LEU A 195 -6.57 2.79 -1.76
CA LEU A 195 -7.86 2.49 -2.35
C LEU A 195 -8.92 2.15 -1.29
N PRO A 196 -10.18 2.58 -1.46
CA PRO A 196 -11.29 2.11 -0.65
C PRO A 196 -11.43 0.59 -0.69
N ASP A 197 -11.84 0.02 0.42
CA ASP A 197 -12.11 -1.41 0.51
C ASP A 197 -13.36 -1.75 -0.32
N GLY A 198 -13.17 -2.64 -1.29
CA GLY A 198 -14.20 -3.01 -2.27
C GLY A 198 -13.73 -4.16 -3.15
N LYS A 199 -14.63 -4.62 -4.01
CA LYS A 199 -14.38 -5.75 -4.92
C LYS A 199 -13.23 -5.46 -5.87
N PHE A 200 -13.12 -4.23 -6.37
CA PHE A 200 -12.05 -3.86 -7.30
C PHE A 200 -10.66 -3.96 -6.64
N LYS A 201 -10.49 -3.42 -5.42
CA LYS A 201 -9.25 -3.55 -4.66
C LYS A 201 -8.89 -5.02 -4.41
N GLN A 202 -9.87 -5.85 -4.06
CA GLN A 202 -9.65 -7.29 -3.88
C GLN A 202 -9.17 -7.96 -5.17
N GLN A 203 -9.78 -7.64 -6.31
CA GLN A 203 -9.34 -8.17 -7.61
C GLN A 203 -7.89 -7.77 -7.94
N LEU A 204 -7.48 -6.55 -7.61
CA LEU A 204 -6.09 -6.10 -7.78
C LEU A 204 -5.13 -6.85 -6.85
N LEU A 205 -5.51 -7.08 -5.59
CA LEU A 205 -4.73 -7.89 -4.65
C LEU A 205 -4.58 -9.34 -5.12
N ASP A 206 -5.66 -9.93 -5.65
CA ASP A 206 -5.63 -11.28 -6.19
C ASP A 206 -4.68 -11.38 -7.39
N LYS A 207 -4.69 -10.38 -8.29
CA LYS A 207 -3.72 -10.26 -9.41
C LYS A 207 -2.27 -10.14 -8.94
N LEU A 208 -1.99 -9.62 -7.74
CA LEU A 208 -0.64 -9.55 -7.16
C LEU A 208 -0.18 -10.85 -6.48
N THR A 209 -1.04 -11.87 -6.35
CA THR A 209 -0.67 -13.15 -5.71
C THR A 209 0.56 -13.81 -6.37
N PRO A 210 0.69 -13.89 -7.70
CA PRO A 210 1.86 -14.48 -8.35
C PRO A 210 3.16 -13.71 -8.02
N VAL A 211 3.09 -12.38 -8.01
CA VAL A 211 4.19 -11.46 -7.66
C VAL A 211 4.66 -11.72 -6.23
N LYS A 212 3.73 -11.82 -5.28
CA LYS A 212 4.01 -12.16 -3.88
C LYS A 212 4.71 -13.52 -3.74
N ASN A 213 4.21 -14.53 -4.46
CA ASN A 213 4.78 -15.88 -4.43
C ASN A 213 6.19 -15.91 -5.02
N GLN A 214 6.43 -15.15 -6.10
CA GLN A 214 7.75 -15.03 -6.70
C GLN A 214 8.75 -14.42 -5.71
N LEU A 215 8.41 -13.28 -5.08
CA LEU A 215 9.27 -12.66 -4.07
C LEU A 215 9.57 -13.59 -2.90
N ALA A 216 8.56 -14.33 -2.42
CA ALA A 216 8.73 -15.29 -1.34
C ALA A 216 9.72 -16.41 -1.73
N ASN A 217 9.61 -16.93 -2.95
CA ASN A 217 10.49 -17.98 -3.47
C ASN A 217 11.92 -17.49 -3.70
N GLU A 218 12.09 -16.27 -4.23
CA GLU A 218 13.42 -15.65 -4.41
C GLU A 218 14.09 -15.40 -3.06
N ASN A 219 13.35 -14.90 -2.07
CA ASN A 219 13.87 -14.68 -0.73
C ASN A 219 14.27 -16.01 -0.04
N ALA A 220 13.44 -17.05 -0.17
CA ALA A 220 13.78 -18.38 0.35
C ALA A 220 15.03 -18.97 -0.33
N SER A 221 15.16 -18.78 -1.65
CA SER A 221 16.33 -19.23 -2.41
C SER A 221 17.60 -18.49 -1.99
N PHE A 222 17.51 -17.18 -1.79
CA PHE A 222 18.61 -16.36 -1.28
C PHE A 222 19.05 -16.79 0.12
N ALA A 223 18.10 -17.00 1.04
CA ALA A 223 18.40 -17.51 2.37
C ALA A 223 19.12 -18.88 2.33
N SER A 224 18.69 -19.79 1.44
CA SER A 224 19.36 -21.07 1.24
C SER A 224 20.78 -20.92 0.68
N GLN A 225 21.02 -19.95 -0.21
CA GLN A 225 22.35 -19.67 -0.75
C GLN A 225 23.30 -19.12 0.32
N ILE A 226 22.81 -18.24 1.20
CA ILE A 226 23.58 -17.76 2.36
C ILE A 226 23.96 -18.94 3.24
N GLN A 227 23.01 -19.78 3.62
CA GLN A 227 23.28 -20.94 4.48
C GLN A 227 24.30 -21.90 3.86
N GLN A 228 24.22 -22.14 2.55
CA GLN A 228 25.20 -22.96 1.83
C GLN A 228 26.58 -22.30 1.77
N SER A 229 26.64 -20.99 1.55
CA SER A 229 27.87 -20.20 1.57
C SER A 229 28.53 -20.26 2.94
N ASP A 230 27.77 -20.01 4.02
CA ASP A 230 28.27 -20.05 5.39
C ASP A 230 28.80 -21.44 5.76
N ALA A 231 28.11 -22.50 5.37
CA ALA A 231 28.58 -23.88 5.55
C ALA A 231 29.89 -24.14 4.78
N SER A 232 30.02 -23.61 3.56
CA SER A 232 31.24 -23.75 2.76
C SER A 232 32.42 -22.97 3.37
N MET A 233 32.16 -21.77 3.92
CA MET A 233 33.16 -20.97 4.61
C MET A 233 33.63 -21.64 5.90
N ALA A 234 32.72 -22.18 6.70
CA ALA A 234 33.07 -22.94 7.91
C ALA A 234 33.92 -24.18 7.59
N ALA A 235 33.61 -24.90 6.51
CA ALA A 235 34.40 -26.04 6.05
C ALA A 235 35.81 -25.62 5.57
N ALA A 236 35.90 -24.50 4.84
CA ALA A 236 37.18 -23.94 4.40
C ALA A 236 38.03 -23.48 5.58
N GLU A 237 37.44 -22.82 6.57
CA GLU A 237 38.10 -22.40 7.80
C GLU A 237 38.67 -23.61 8.55
N LYS A 238 37.87 -24.67 8.74
CA LYS A 238 38.33 -25.90 9.38
C LYS A 238 39.51 -26.54 8.64
N SER A 239 39.42 -26.65 7.31
CA SER A 239 40.52 -27.18 6.50
C SER A 239 41.80 -26.35 6.63
N TYR A 240 41.67 -25.03 6.71
CA TYR A 240 42.79 -24.12 6.89
C TYR A 240 43.45 -24.29 8.27
N GLN A 241 42.64 -24.36 9.34
CA GLN A 241 43.12 -24.61 10.70
C GLN A 241 43.83 -25.97 10.81
N GLU A 242 43.28 -27.02 10.20
CA GLU A 242 43.91 -28.34 10.17
C GLU A 242 45.27 -28.33 9.45
N ARG A 243 45.37 -27.62 8.31
CA ARG A 243 46.65 -27.47 7.59
C ARG A 243 47.67 -26.68 8.41
N GLN A 244 47.26 -25.62 9.08
CA GLN A 244 48.15 -24.86 9.97
C GLN A 244 48.65 -25.73 11.12
N ALA A 245 47.74 -26.45 11.80
CA ALA A 245 48.10 -27.33 12.91
C ALA A 245 49.09 -28.42 12.47
N LYS A 246 48.86 -29.03 11.29
CA LYS A 246 49.78 -30.01 10.72
C LYS A 246 51.14 -29.42 10.39
N ALA A 247 51.19 -28.24 9.75
CA ALA A 247 52.44 -27.57 9.44
C ALA A 247 53.23 -27.17 10.70
N LEU A 248 52.56 -26.73 11.75
CA LEU A 248 53.19 -26.44 13.05
C LEU A 248 53.73 -27.71 13.73
N ALA A 249 52.99 -28.81 13.66
CA ALA A 249 53.44 -30.10 14.19
C ALA A 249 54.69 -30.61 13.45
N ASP A 250 54.69 -30.54 12.12
CA ASP A 250 55.84 -30.94 11.29
C ASP A 250 57.07 -30.06 11.59
N ARG A 251 56.89 -28.73 11.67
CA ARG A 251 57.96 -27.79 12.06
C ARG A 251 58.50 -28.05 13.47
N THR A 252 57.63 -28.39 14.41
CA THR A 252 58.04 -28.69 15.79
C THR A 252 58.86 -29.98 15.84
N LYS A 253 58.50 -30.98 15.03
CA LYS A 253 59.27 -32.21 14.88
C LYS A 253 60.67 -31.95 14.33
N GLU A 254 60.77 -31.18 13.24
CA GLU A 254 62.05 -30.74 12.67
C GLU A 254 62.92 -29.98 13.68
N LEU A 255 62.32 -29.07 14.45
CA LEU A 255 63.00 -28.28 15.47
C LEU A 255 63.58 -29.18 16.58
N ASN A 256 62.84 -30.20 17.00
CA ASN A 256 63.33 -31.16 18.00
C ASN A 256 64.48 -32.02 17.47
N GLU A 257 64.42 -32.47 16.22
CA GLU A 257 65.52 -33.21 15.58
C GLU A 257 66.79 -32.34 15.45
N LEU A 258 66.63 -31.07 15.07
CA LEU A 258 67.72 -30.09 15.01
C LEU A 258 68.33 -29.84 16.39
N LYS A 259 67.51 -29.69 17.44
CA LYS A 259 68.00 -29.54 18.83
C LYS A 259 68.81 -30.75 19.28
N LYS A 260 68.35 -31.97 18.99
CA LYS A 260 69.08 -33.20 19.30
C LYS A 260 70.45 -33.21 18.61
N THR A 261 70.47 -32.92 17.31
CA THR A 261 71.70 -32.87 16.52
C THR A 261 72.66 -31.80 17.04
N LEU A 262 72.15 -30.63 17.44
CA LEU A 262 72.95 -29.56 18.01
C LEU A 262 73.54 -29.94 19.37
N ALA A 263 72.77 -30.61 20.24
CA ALA A 263 73.26 -31.12 21.52
C ALA A 263 74.36 -32.18 21.34
N GLU A 264 74.22 -33.09 20.36
CA GLU A 264 75.25 -34.06 20.01
C GLU A 264 76.54 -33.38 19.53
N LYS A 265 76.41 -32.36 18.66
CA LYS A 265 77.55 -31.56 18.17
C LYS A 265 78.22 -30.78 19.30
N GLN A 266 77.45 -30.22 20.22
CA GLN A 266 77.97 -29.49 21.37
C GLN A 266 78.70 -30.41 22.33
N SER A 267 78.13 -31.57 22.68
CA SER A 267 78.82 -32.59 23.49
C SER A 267 80.12 -33.07 22.85
N THR A 268 80.12 -33.25 21.53
CA THR A 268 81.33 -33.60 20.77
C THR A 268 82.38 -32.49 20.86
N TYR A 269 81.95 -31.23 20.67
CA TYR A 269 82.83 -30.06 20.77
C TYR A 269 83.43 -29.90 22.19
N ASP A 270 82.60 -30.01 23.22
CA ASP A 270 83.02 -29.92 24.62
C ASP A 270 84.04 -31.02 24.96
N SER A 271 83.82 -32.25 24.45
CA SER A 271 84.81 -33.34 24.58
C SER A 271 86.14 -33.01 23.89
N TYR A 272 86.12 -32.45 22.68
CA TYR A 272 87.35 -32.00 22.01
C TYR A 272 88.05 -30.88 22.78
N LYS A 273 87.28 -29.98 23.36
CA LYS A 273 87.80 -28.89 24.20
C LYS A 273 88.44 -29.43 25.47
N ASP A 274 87.83 -30.38 26.17
CA ASP A 274 88.40 -31.04 27.35
C ASP A 274 89.71 -31.77 27.01
N ILE A 275 89.80 -32.40 25.83
CA ILE A 275 91.04 -33.01 25.33
C ILE A 275 92.11 -31.92 25.08
N LEU A 276 91.75 -30.81 24.46
CA LEU A 276 92.66 -29.68 24.23
C LEU A 276 93.13 -29.02 25.53
N ASP A 277 92.23 -28.83 26.48
CA ASP A 277 92.51 -28.26 27.79
C ASP A 277 93.39 -29.24 28.60
N SER A 278 93.13 -30.55 28.58
CA SER A 278 94.02 -31.55 29.21
C SER A 278 95.39 -31.68 28.53
N ILE A 279 95.50 -31.49 27.21
CA ILE A 279 96.79 -31.36 26.52
C ILE A 279 97.50 -30.05 26.91
N SER A 280 96.75 -28.97 27.10
CA SER A 280 97.30 -27.67 27.49
C SER A 280 97.72 -27.63 28.95
N ASP A 281 96.98 -28.29 29.82
CA ASP A 281 97.29 -28.45 31.24
C ASP A 281 98.41 -29.47 31.46
N SER A 282 98.49 -30.55 30.69
CA SER A 282 99.68 -31.43 30.71
C SER A 282 100.94 -30.70 30.20
N ARG A 283 100.82 -29.78 29.24
CA ARG A 283 101.92 -28.87 28.87
C ARG A 283 102.25 -27.82 29.94
N LYS A 284 101.26 -27.36 30.71
CA LYS A 284 101.51 -26.50 31.87
C LYS A 284 102.12 -27.26 33.04
N ASP A 285 101.79 -28.54 33.23
CA ASP A 285 102.38 -29.42 34.25
C ASP A 285 103.82 -29.85 33.89
N ASP A 286 104.14 -30.04 32.60
CA ASP A 286 105.53 -30.23 32.16
C ASP A 286 106.37 -28.93 32.23
N SER A 287 105.71 -27.76 32.18
CA SER A 287 106.36 -26.45 32.31
C SER A 287 106.44 -25.97 33.78
N SER A 288 105.53 -26.42 34.65
CA SER A 288 105.52 -26.11 36.08
C SER A 288 106.52 -26.96 36.89
N ARG A 289 106.93 -28.12 36.35
CA ARG A 289 108.03 -28.94 36.91
C ARG A 289 109.44 -28.34 36.71
N LYS A 290 109.56 -27.16 36.08
CA LYS A 290 110.82 -26.43 35.96
C LYS A 290 110.78 -24.98 36.45
N LYS A 291 109.70 -24.55 37.10
CA LYS A 291 109.60 -23.17 37.62
C LYS A 291 108.63 -23.05 38.79
N SER A 292 108.95 -23.69 39.92
CA SER A 292 108.31 -23.39 41.20
C SER A 292 109.21 -23.76 42.40
N GLU A 293 110.42 -23.20 42.40
CA GLU A 293 111.14 -22.85 43.64
C GLU A 293 111.58 -21.39 43.48
N GLU A 294 110.73 -20.44 43.88
CA GLU A 294 111.10 -19.24 44.65
C GLU A 294 109.88 -18.33 44.86
N ASP A 295 109.45 -18.34 46.12
CA ASP A 295 109.07 -17.19 46.93
C ASP A 295 107.88 -16.28 46.54
N SER A 296 106.85 -16.40 47.39
CA SER A 296 106.46 -15.34 48.33
C SER A 296 106.04 -13.97 47.77
N ARG A 297 104.73 -13.67 47.82
CA ARG A 297 104.10 -12.70 48.76
C ARG A 297 102.79 -12.06 48.24
N SER A 298 101.79 -12.15 49.12
CA SER A 298 100.88 -11.07 49.54
C SER A 298 99.73 -10.57 48.64
N ARG A 299 98.53 -10.74 49.22
CA ARG A 299 97.48 -9.74 49.51
C ARG A 299 96.55 -9.18 48.41
N GLU A 300 95.27 -9.47 48.67
CA GLU A 300 94.14 -8.53 48.84
C GLU A 300 93.44 -7.91 47.62
N SER A 301 92.15 -8.28 47.54
CA SER A 301 90.98 -7.40 47.49
C SER A 301 90.51 -6.77 46.17
N ASP A 302 89.25 -7.11 45.89
CA ASP A 302 88.12 -6.20 45.64
C ASP A 302 87.79 -5.65 44.23
N THR A 303 86.50 -5.85 43.93
CA THR A 303 85.52 -4.89 43.39
C THR A 303 85.26 -4.76 41.88
N SER A 304 83.99 -5.10 41.57
CA SER A 304 82.96 -4.21 40.97
C SER A 304 82.91 -3.94 39.46
N ARG A 305 81.67 -4.10 38.92
CA ARG A 305 80.89 -3.11 38.10
C ARG A 305 81.48 -2.69 36.73
N SER A 306 80.77 -2.51 35.62
CA SER A 306 79.35 -2.49 35.23
C SER A 306 79.20 -2.40 33.69
N SER A 307 78.00 -2.70 33.21
CA SER A 307 77.14 -1.97 32.22
C SER A 307 77.49 -1.73 30.74
N GLY A 308 76.42 -1.85 29.92
CA GLY A 308 76.13 -1.08 28.68
C GLY A 308 75.25 -1.88 27.69
N SER A 309 73.90 -1.88 27.79
CA SER A 309 72.89 -1.06 27.03
C SER A 309 72.73 -1.46 25.55
N SER A 310 71.60 -1.51 24.84
CA SER A 310 70.15 -1.18 24.95
C SER A 310 69.50 -1.69 23.63
N SER A 311 68.24 -2.13 23.56
CA SER A 311 67.11 -1.28 23.14
C SER A 311 65.76 -2.02 23.20
N SER A 312 64.73 -1.20 23.36
CA SER A 312 63.31 -1.48 23.49
C SER A 312 62.58 -1.73 22.16
N SER A 313 61.58 -2.61 22.16
CA SER A 313 60.28 -2.31 21.55
C SER A 313 59.17 -3.14 22.21
N SER A 314 58.19 -2.41 22.74
CA SER A 314 56.91 -2.89 23.22
C SER A 314 55.83 -2.26 22.36
N SER A 315 54.93 -3.07 21.79
CA SER A 315 53.60 -2.61 21.40
C SER A 315 52.60 -3.76 21.50
N SER A 316 51.84 -3.70 22.60
CA SER A 316 50.40 -3.96 22.72
C SER A 316 49.84 -5.28 22.18
N SER A 317 49.68 -6.22 23.11
CA SER A 317 48.48 -7.06 23.21
C SER A 317 47.33 -6.26 23.85
N SER A 318 46.22 -6.12 23.15
CA SER A 318 44.91 -5.82 23.76
C SER A 318 43.88 -6.75 23.15
N SER A 319 43.47 -7.72 23.97
CA SER A 319 42.26 -8.52 23.81
C SER A 319 41.16 -7.88 24.66
N SER A 320 40.04 -7.53 24.03
CA SER A 320 38.72 -7.32 24.67
C SER A 320 37.71 -7.14 23.53
N SER A 321 36.98 -8.19 23.21
CA SER A 321 35.59 -8.39 23.66
C SER A 321 34.60 -7.67 22.76
N SER A 322 33.94 -8.49 21.95
CA SER A 322 32.58 -8.39 21.45
C SER A 322 31.66 -7.48 22.28
N GLU A 323 31.06 -6.49 21.65
CA GLU A 323 29.75 -6.00 22.06
C GLU A 323 28.88 -5.70 20.84
N GLN A 324 27.84 -6.50 20.78
CA GLN A 324 26.78 -6.60 19.82
C GLN A 324 25.79 -5.46 20.08
N ARG A 325 25.59 -4.56 19.11
CA ARG A 325 24.47 -3.61 19.15
C ARG A 325 23.33 -4.16 18.31
N GLN A 326 22.26 -4.57 18.98
CA GLN A 326 20.92 -4.63 18.42
C GLN A 326 20.44 -3.21 18.08
N PRO A 327 19.60 -3.03 17.05
CA PRO A 327 18.77 -1.84 16.92
C PRO A 327 17.53 -2.00 17.81
N GLU A 328 17.22 -0.98 18.60
CA GLU A 328 15.92 -0.83 19.24
C GLU A 328 14.92 -0.22 18.27
N ASP A 329 13.68 -0.67 18.44
CA ASP A 329 12.45 -0.25 17.81
C ASP A 329 12.14 1.24 18.05
N ASP A 330 11.71 1.93 16.98
CA ASP A 330 10.65 2.94 16.95
C ASP A 330 10.12 3.06 15.50
#